data_AF-A0A543KFJ3-F1
#
_entry.id   AF-A0A543KFJ3-F1
#
_cell.length_a   1.000
_cell.length_b   1.000
_cell.length_c   1.000
_cell.angle_alpha   90.00
_cell.angle_beta   90.00
_cell.angle_gamma   90.00
#
_symmetry.space_group_name_H-M   'P 1'
#
loop_
_entity.id
_entity.type
_entity.pdbx_description
1 polymer ?
#
loop_
_entity_poly.entity_id
_entity_poly.type
_entity_poly.pdbx_seq_one_letter_code
_entity_poly.pdbx_strand_id
1 'polypeptide(L)'
;MPLSRMSQMIAAFAALVSFAVPAVAYDPSNLARLTEEWLAAPHGDYKSPSFTYWNEEGEVPVDCAACHSQTGFIDYLGADGSTPGEVNHPAAINAPIGCASCHTSAAHALDSVPFPSGVVVDGLSASATCSVCHQGRQSGDNVTSATEGMGEDTVSSDLAFLNVH
;
A
#
# COMPACT_ATOMS: atom_id res chain seq x y z
N MET A 1 -41.65 -40.72 4.47
CA MET A 1 -42.00 -41.01 3.06
C MET A 1 -40.69 -41.24 2.30
N PRO A 2 -40.49 -42.37 1.63
CA PRO A 2 -39.25 -42.60 0.89
C PRO A 2 -39.19 -41.64 -0.30
N LEU A 3 -38.04 -40.98 -0.47
CA LEU A 3 -37.78 -40.10 -1.61
C LEU A 3 -37.94 -40.89 -2.92
N SER A 4 -38.58 -40.27 -3.91
CA SER A 4 -38.69 -40.83 -5.27
C SER A 4 -37.30 -41.13 -5.82
N ARG A 5 -37.16 -42.20 -6.62
CA ARG A 5 -35.91 -42.54 -7.32
C ARG A 5 -35.35 -41.35 -8.11
N MET A 6 -36.22 -40.49 -8.62
CA MET A 6 -35.84 -39.24 -9.30
C MET A 6 -35.15 -38.24 -8.35
N SER A 7 -35.69 -38.06 -7.14
CA SER A 7 -35.11 -37.18 -6.11
C SER A 7 -33.79 -37.73 -5.56
N GLN A 8 -33.64 -39.05 -5.50
CA GLN A 8 -32.37 -39.70 -5.13
C GLN A 8 -31.29 -39.50 -6.20
N MET A 9 -31.65 -39.57 -7.49
CA MET A 9 -30.73 -39.33 -8.60
C MET A 9 -30.31 -37.85 -8.70
N ILE A 10 -31.24 -36.91 -8.49
CA ILE A 10 -30.93 -35.46 -8.48
C ILE A 10 -30.01 -35.12 -7.29
N ALA A 11 -30.28 -35.66 -6.10
CA ALA A 11 -29.44 -35.47 -4.93
C ALA A 11 -28.03 -36.06 -5.13
N ALA A 12 -27.92 -37.24 -5.76
CA ALA A 12 -26.64 -37.85 -6.09
C ALA A 12 -25.84 -37.03 -7.11
N PHE A 13 -26.52 -36.45 -8.11
CA PHE A 13 -25.88 -35.59 -9.11
C PHE A 13 -25.43 -34.25 -8.51
N ALA A 14 -26.23 -33.64 -7.65
CA ALA A 14 -25.86 -32.42 -6.92
C ALA A 14 -24.70 -32.66 -5.95
N ALA A 15 -24.65 -33.83 -5.29
CA ALA A 15 -23.51 -34.23 -4.46
C ALA A 15 -22.23 -34.42 -5.30
N LEU A 16 -22.32 -35.05 -6.48
CA LEU A 16 -21.19 -35.24 -7.40
C LEU A 16 -20.65 -33.92 -7.97
N VAL A 17 -21.53 -32.96 -8.28
CA VAL A 17 -21.12 -31.62 -8.75
C VAL A 17 -20.49 -30.80 -7.61
N SER A 18 -20.90 -31.01 -6.36
CA SER A 18 -20.32 -30.32 -5.19
C SER A 18 -18.89 -30.78 -4.85
N PHE A 19 -18.48 -31.98 -5.27
CA PHE A 19 -17.10 -32.47 -5.15
C PHE A 19 -16.21 -32.14 -6.37
N ALA A 20 -16.78 -31.56 -7.42
CA ALA A 20 -16.10 -31.29 -8.68
C ALA A 20 -15.83 -29.79 -8.92
N VAL A 21 -16.06 -28.93 -7.93
CA VAL A 21 -15.46 -27.59 -7.97
C VAL A 21 -13.96 -27.82 -7.82
N PRO A 22 -13.15 -27.56 -8.86
CA PRO A 22 -11.71 -27.57 -8.64
C PRO A 22 -11.48 -26.55 -7.54
N ALA A 23 -10.83 -26.96 -6.45
CA ALA A 23 -10.14 -26.02 -5.59
C ALA A 23 -9.44 -25.05 -6.54
N VAL A 24 -9.87 -23.79 -6.55
CA VAL A 24 -9.24 -22.72 -7.35
C VAL A 24 -7.76 -22.89 -7.10
N ALA A 25 -7.05 -23.34 -8.12
CA ALA A 25 -5.78 -24.02 -7.93
C ALA A 25 -4.82 -23.06 -7.24
N TYR A 26 -4.55 -23.30 -5.95
CA TYR A 26 -3.38 -22.74 -5.31
C TYR A 26 -2.19 -23.31 -6.06
N ASP A 27 -1.60 -22.47 -6.92
CA ASP A 27 -0.37 -22.79 -7.61
C ASP A 27 0.80 -22.32 -6.75
N PRO A 28 1.41 -23.21 -5.93
CA PRO A 28 2.55 -22.84 -5.10
C PRO A 28 3.73 -22.33 -5.91
N SER A 29 3.85 -22.71 -7.19
CA SER A 29 4.92 -22.24 -8.07
C SER A 29 4.76 -20.75 -8.41
N ASN A 30 3.53 -20.26 -8.45
CA ASN A 30 3.26 -18.85 -8.70
C ASN A 30 3.64 -17.98 -7.47
N LEU A 31 3.29 -18.42 -6.26
CA LEU A 31 3.67 -17.70 -5.05
C LEU A 31 5.19 -17.66 -4.85
N ALA A 32 5.88 -18.77 -5.10
CA ALA A 32 7.34 -18.83 -5.04
C ALA A 32 7.96 -17.81 -6.02
N ARG A 33 7.53 -17.84 -7.29
CA ARG A 33 8.00 -16.89 -8.33
C ARG A 33 7.76 -15.43 -7.91
N LEU A 34 6.56 -15.09 -7.46
CA LEU A 34 6.22 -13.72 -7.03
C LEU A 34 7.06 -13.26 -5.83
N THR A 35 7.34 -14.18 -4.89
CA THR A 35 8.19 -13.89 -3.74
C THR A 35 9.63 -13.63 -4.17
N GLU A 36 10.16 -14.44 -5.09
CA GLU A 36 11.50 -14.26 -5.65
C GLU A 36 11.62 -12.96 -6.45
N GLU A 37 10.60 -12.62 -7.24
CA GLU A 37 10.52 -11.34 -7.96
C GLU A 37 10.47 -10.16 -7.00
N TRP A 38 9.70 -10.24 -5.91
CA TRP A 38 9.66 -9.21 -4.88
C TRP A 38 11.00 -9.07 -4.16
N LEU A 39 11.65 -10.17 -3.78
CA LEU A 39 12.99 -10.17 -3.16
C LEU A 39 14.06 -9.54 -4.05
N ALA A 40 13.89 -9.59 -5.37
CA ALA A 40 14.76 -8.96 -6.36
C ALA A 40 14.35 -7.52 -6.71
N ALA A 41 13.17 -7.06 -6.28
CA ALA A 41 12.64 -5.73 -6.58
C ALA A 41 13.07 -4.68 -5.54
N PRO A 42 13.02 -3.37 -5.88
CA PRO A 42 13.40 -2.30 -4.95
C PRO A 42 12.63 -2.31 -3.63
N HIS A 43 11.34 -2.68 -3.63
CA HIS A 43 10.56 -2.80 -2.39
C HIS A 43 11.01 -3.95 -1.49
N GLY A 44 11.69 -4.96 -2.03
CA GLY A 44 12.30 -6.05 -1.26
C GLY A 44 13.76 -5.81 -0.86
N ASP A 45 14.35 -4.65 -1.18
CA ASP A 45 15.75 -4.36 -0.88
C ASP A 45 15.95 -3.91 0.59
N TYR A 46 16.08 -4.88 1.49
CA TYR A 46 16.37 -4.67 2.91
C TYR A 46 17.66 -3.88 3.20
N LYS A 47 18.52 -3.64 2.21
CA LYS A 47 19.77 -2.87 2.38
C LYS A 47 19.64 -1.44 1.86
N SER A 48 18.56 -1.12 1.17
CA SER A 48 18.34 0.23 0.66
C SER A 48 18.24 1.24 1.81
N PRO A 49 18.83 2.44 1.67
CA PRO A 49 18.59 3.56 2.60
C PRO A 49 17.10 3.86 2.76
N SER A 50 16.26 3.56 1.76
CA SER A 50 14.81 3.68 1.89
C SER A 50 14.23 2.88 3.06
N PHE A 51 14.88 1.82 3.53
CA PHE A 51 14.37 1.00 4.64
C PHE A 51 15.34 0.89 5.82
N THR A 52 16.54 1.46 5.68
CA THR A 52 17.61 1.37 6.69
C THR A 52 18.00 2.72 7.27
N TYR A 53 17.51 3.84 6.72
CA TYR A 53 17.90 5.18 7.15
C TYR A 53 17.73 5.41 8.65
N TRP A 54 16.64 4.91 9.25
CA TRP A 54 16.33 5.08 10.67
C TRP A 54 16.79 3.92 11.57
N ASN A 55 17.68 3.05 11.08
CA ASN A 55 18.09 1.88 11.85
C ASN A 55 18.85 2.24 13.13
N GLU A 56 19.56 3.36 13.16
CA GLU A 56 20.27 3.84 14.36
C GLU A 56 19.30 4.42 15.40
N GLU A 57 18.22 5.06 14.93
CA GLU A 57 17.15 5.63 15.75
C GLU A 57 16.20 4.56 16.30
N GLY A 58 16.12 3.40 15.65
CA GLY A 58 15.34 2.24 16.11
C GLY A 58 13.88 2.21 15.64
N GLU A 59 13.39 3.29 15.04
CA GLU A 59 12.01 3.42 14.55
C GLU A 59 11.93 4.34 13.33
N VAL A 60 11.04 4.03 12.39
CA VAL A 60 10.73 4.94 11.28
C VAL A 60 9.71 5.97 11.77
N PRO A 61 9.97 7.28 11.67
CA PRO A 61 9.09 8.31 12.20
C PRO A 61 7.76 8.34 11.43
N VAL A 62 6.71 8.78 12.13
CA VAL A 62 5.31 8.84 11.62
C VAL A 62 5.22 9.41 10.20
N ASP A 63 5.85 10.57 9.97
CA ASP A 63 5.80 11.29 8.69
C ASP A 63 6.43 10.54 7.50
N CYS A 64 7.21 9.48 7.78
CA CYS A 64 7.92 8.68 6.78
C CYS A 64 7.42 7.23 6.73
N ALA A 65 6.75 6.79 7.79
CA ALA A 65 6.41 5.40 8.05
C ALA A 65 5.44 4.80 7.02
N ALA A 66 4.51 5.58 6.46
CA ALA A 66 3.60 5.11 5.41
C ALA A 66 4.35 4.57 4.17
N CYS A 67 5.49 5.16 3.82
CA CYS A 67 6.26 4.81 2.63
C CYS A 67 7.45 3.91 2.92
N HIS A 68 8.02 4.01 4.13
CA HIS A 68 9.30 3.42 4.48
C HIS A 68 9.20 2.26 5.47
N SER A 69 7.99 1.82 5.84
CA SER A 69 7.77 0.61 6.63
C SER A 69 6.46 -0.07 6.29
N GLN A 70 6.43 -1.40 6.11
CA GLN A 70 5.19 -2.16 5.94
C GLN A 70 4.24 -1.91 7.11
N THR A 71 4.74 -1.86 8.35
CA THR A 71 3.89 -1.63 9.52
C THR A 71 3.27 -0.23 9.51
N GLY A 72 4.00 0.78 9.06
CA GLY A 72 3.46 2.13 8.90
C GLY A 72 2.41 2.22 7.79
N PHE A 73 2.61 1.52 6.68
CA PHE A 73 1.59 1.47 5.63
C PHE A 73 0.32 0.70 6.06
N ILE A 74 0.47 -0.34 6.87
CA ILE A 74 -0.67 -1.07 7.45
C ILE A 74 -1.48 -0.17 8.41
N ASP A 75 -0.80 0.66 9.21
CA ASP A 75 -1.42 1.70 10.04
C ASP A 75 -2.15 2.73 9.14
N TYR A 76 -1.49 3.25 8.10
CA TYR A 76 -2.15 4.16 7.14
C TYR A 76 -3.42 3.57 6.53
N LEU A 77 -3.42 2.28 6.19
CA LEU A 77 -4.58 1.60 5.64
C LEU A 77 -5.69 1.34 6.68
N GLY A 78 -5.39 1.45 7.98
CA GLY A 78 -6.26 0.98 9.06
C GLY A 78 -6.42 -0.54 9.09
N ALA A 79 -5.49 -1.28 8.46
CA ALA A 79 -5.59 -2.73 8.31
C ALA A 79 -5.31 -3.49 9.62
N ASP A 80 -4.71 -2.83 10.62
CA ASP A 80 -4.51 -3.32 11.98
C ASP A 80 -5.58 -2.82 12.97
N GLY A 81 -6.58 -2.06 12.49
CA GLY A 81 -7.64 -1.46 13.29
C GLY A 81 -7.39 0.00 13.70
N SER A 82 -6.31 0.62 13.25
CA SER A 82 -6.09 2.06 13.39
C SER A 82 -7.02 2.89 12.50
N THR A 83 -6.95 4.22 12.64
CA THR A 83 -7.72 5.17 11.82
C THR A 83 -7.16 5.19 10.39
N PRO A 84 -7.95 4.84 9.35
CA PRO A 84 -7.47 4.90 7.97
C PRO A 84 -7.10 6.33 7.53
N GLY A 85 -6.06 6.44 6.71
CA GLY A 85 -5.54 7.70 6.18
C GLY A 85 -4.48 8.37 7.06
N GLU A 86 -4.17 7.78 8.22
CA GLU A 86 -3.23 8.34 9.20
C GLU A 86 -2.21 7.28 9.62
N VAL A 87 -0.95 7.68 9.78
CA VAL A 87 0.01 6.88 10.55
C VAL A 87 0.03 7.44 11.96
N ASN A 88 -0.30 6.63 12.94
CA ASN A 88 -0.54 7.09 14.30
C ASN A 88 0.68 6.91 15.20
N HIS A 89 1.63 6.09 14.79
CA HIS A 89 2.78 5.68 15.60
C HIS A 89 4.05 5.53 14.74
N PRO A 90 5.24 5.70 15.32
CA PRO A 90 6.48 5.28 14.67
C PRO A 90 6.40 3.81 14.29
N ALA A 91 6.93 3.48 13.12
CA ALA A 91 6.85 2.15 12.54
C ALA A 91 8.14 1.34 12.74
N ALA A 92 8.04 0.02 12.61
CA ALA A 92 9.18 -0.87 12.79
C ALA A 92 10.26 -0.62 11.71
N ILE A 93 11.52 -0.61 12.13
CA ILE A 93 12.69 -0.65 11.24
C ILE A 93 12.88 -2.03 10.62
N ASN A 94 13.69 -2.11 9.55
CA ASN A 94 13.96 -3.36 8.82
C ASN A 94 12.68 -4.10 8.37
N ALA A 95 11.60 -3.36 8.13
CA ALA A 95 10.31 -3.87 7.69
C ALA A 95 9.94 -3.20 6.36
N PRO A 96 10.61 -3.53 5.23
CA PRO A 96 10.36 -2.89 3.95
C PRO A 96 8.94 -3.18 3.43
N ILE A 97 8.52 -2.49 2.36
CA ILE A 97 7.20 -2.67 1.73
C ILE A 97 7.04 -4.10 1.21
N GLY A 98 6.36 -4.94 1.97
CA GLY A 98 6.17 -6.36 1.71
C GLY A 98 4.78 -6.71 1.19
N CYS A 99 4.49 -8.01 1.13
CA CYS A 99 3.28 -8.54 0.51
C CYS A 99 2.01 -7.94 1.13
N ALA A 100 1.98 -7.78 2.45
CA ALA A 100 0.82 -7.29 3.17
C ALA A 100 0.55 -5.80 2.93
N SER A 101 1.56 -5.02 2.51
CA SER A 101 1.32 -3.63 2.10
C SER A 101 0.29 -3.57 0.97
N CYS A 102 0.37 -4.46 -0.01
CA CYS A 102 -0.53 -4.44 -1.17
C CYS A 102 -1.68 -5.45 -1.07
N HIS A 103 -1.49 -6.57 -0.36
CA HIS A 103 -2.42 -7.70 -0.33
C HIS A 103 -3.19 -7.82 0.99
N THR A 104 -3.90 -6.75 1.35
CA THR A 104 -4.92 -6.76 2.41
C THR A 104 -6.27 -6.32 1.85
N SER A 105 -7.34 -6.63 2.57
CA SER A 105 -8.68 -6.15 2.20
C SER A 105 -8.76 -4.63 2.15
N ALA A 106 -8.08 -3.94 3.08
CA ALA A 106 -8.01 -2.49 3.11
C ALA A 106 -7.24 -1.93 1.91
N ALA A 107 -6.07 -2.49 1.57
CA ALA A 107 -5.31 -2.09 0.39
C ALA A 107 -6.10 -2.30 -0.91
N HIS A 108 -6.82 -3.42 -1.04
CA HIS A 108 -7.66 -3.68 -2.21
C HIS A 108 -8.91 -2.79 -2.28
N ALA A 109 -9.38 -2.25 -1.15
CA ALA A 109 -10.54 -1.37 -1.08
C ALA A 109 -10.17 0.11 -1.27
N LEU A 110 -8.88 0.47 -1.17
CA LEU A 110 -8.40 1.82 -1.39
C LEU A 110 -8.59 2.20 -2.88
N ASP A 111 -9.32 3.28 -3.12
CA ASP A 111 -9.62 3.77 -4.48
C ASP A 111 -9.39 5.29 -4.63
N SER A 112 -9.10 5.96 -3.51
CA SER A 112 -8.97 7.41 -3.40
C SER A 112 -7.72 7.79 -2.61
N VAL A 113 -6.97 8.79 -3.06
CA VAL A 113 -5.78 9.31 -2.33
C VAL A 113 -5.82 10.84 -2.26
N PRO A 114 -5.62 11.45 -1.07
CA PRO A 114 -5.42 12.89 -0.93
C PRO A 114 -3.98 13.29 -1.29
N PHE A 115 -3.85 14.21 -2.25
CA PHE A 115 -2.57 14.78 -2.67
C PHE A 115 -2.19 15.98 -1.79
N PRO A 116 -0.88 16.33 -1.70
CA PRO A 116 -0.43 17.49 -0.91
C PRO A 116 -1.02 18.84 -1.33
N SER A 117 -1.58 18.94 -2.54
CA SER A 117 -2.34 20.11 -3.02
C SER A 117 -3.75 20.23 -2.43
N GLY A 118 -4.17 19.29 -1.57
CA GLY A 118 -5.53 19.19 -1.05
C GLY A 118 -6.54 18.57 -2.04
N VAL A 119 -6.12 18.25 -3.27
CA VAL A 119 -6.95 17.52 -4.23
C VAL A 119 -7.03 16.05 -3.84
N VAL A 120 -8.24 15.50 -3.82
CA VAL A 120 -8.44 14.04 -3.71
C VAL A 120 -8.65 13.47 -5.10
N VAL A 121 -7.89 12.43 -5.43
CA VAL A 121 -8.04 11.70 -6.70
C VAL A 121 -8.69 10.36 -6.41
N ASP A 122 -9.89 10.17 -6.96
CA ASP A 122 -10.71 8.95 -6.84
C ASP A 122 -10.61 8.07 -8.09
N GLY A 123 -11.12 6.83 -8.00
CA GLY A 123 -11.19 5.90 -9.13
C GLY A 123 -9.82 5.38 -9.57
N LEU A 124 -8.85 5.36 -8.65
CA LEU A 124 -7.47 4.95 -8.91
C LEU A 124 -7.31 3.43 -9.01
N SER A 125 -8.29 2.66 -8.52
CA SER A 125 -8.24 1.20 -8.46
C SER A 125 -6.91 0.74 -7.84
N ALA A 126 -6.25 -0.27 -8.43
CA ALA A 126 -4.97 -0.78 -7.97
C ALA A 126 -3.86 0.29 -7.88
N SER A 127 -3.96 1.41 -8.60
CA SER A 127 -2.99 2.50 -8.50
C SER A 127 -3.08 3.27 -7.18
N ALA A 128 -4.21 3.23 -6.46
CA ALA A 128 -4.39 3.98 -5.23
C ALA A 128 -3.31 3.64 -4.19
N THR A 129 -3.05 2.35 -3.98
CA THR A 129 -2.01 1.85 -3.07
C THR A 129 -0.63 2.38 -3.44
N CYS A 130 -0.32 2.46 -4.73
CA CYS A 130 0.95 3.00 -5.22
C CYS A 130 1.03 4.52 -5.02
N SER A 131 -0.08 5.21 -5.27
CA SER A 131 -0.18 6.67 -5.23
C SER A 131 0.01 7.23 -3.82
N VAL A 132 -0.33 6.50 -2.75
CA VAL A 132 -0.06 6.97 -1.38
C VAL A 132 1.41 7.34 -1.19
N CYS A 133 2.33 6.53 -1.72
CA CYS A 133 3.77 6.76 -1.58
C CYS A 133 4.35 7.56 -2.75
N HIS A 134 3.89 7.28 -3.98
CA HIS A 134 4.46 7.86 -5.20
C HIS A 134 3.80 9.18 -5.65
N GLN A 135 2.94 9.78 -4.83
CA GLN A 135 2.39 11.12 -5.09
C GLN A 135 3.33 12.28 -4.73
N GLY A 136 4.41 12.00 -3.97
CA GLY A 136 5.27 13.02 -3.37
C GLY A 136 4.63 13.71 -2.15
N ARG A 137 5.43 14.49 -1.41
CA ARG A 137 5.00 15.17 -0.17
C ARG A 137 4.86 16.69 -0.28
N GLN A 138 4.99 17.23 -1.50
CA GLN A 138 4.87 18.67 -1.78
C GLN A 138 3.97 18.90 -2.99
N SER A 139 3.50 20.13 -3.13
CA SER A 139 2.68 20.59 -4.25
C SER A 139 3.12 21.99 -4.72
N GLY A 140 2.44 22.50 -5.75
CA GLY A 140 2.63 23.88 -6.21
C GLY A 140 2.37 24.91 -5.11
N ASP A 141 1.46 24.63 -4.17
CA ASP A 141 1.12 25.54 -3.08
C ASP A 141 2.31 25.79 -2.15
N ASN A 142 3.17 24.78 -1.96
CA ASN A 142 4.40 24.92 -1.19
C ASN A 142 5.39 25.87 -1.88
N VAL A 143 5.50 25.78 -3.20
CA VAL A 143 6.34 26.70 -4.01
C VAL A 143 5.78 28.11 -3.92
N THR A 144 4.48 28.29 -4.15
CA THR A 144 3.81 29.60 -4.07
C THR A 144 3.98 30.23 -2.70
N SER A 145 3.86 29.44 -1.63
CA SER A 145 4.06 29.93 -0.25
C SER A 145 5.52 30.33 0.00
N ALA A 146 6.48 29.54 -0.48
CA ALA A 146 7.91 29.83 -0.30
C ALA A 146 8.37 31.07 -1.07
N THR A 147 7.73 31.39 -2.19
CA THR A 147 8.09 32.53 -3.06
C THR A 147 7.16 33.75 -2.91
N GLU A 148 6.20 33.70 -1.97
CA GLU A 148 5.22 34.76 -1.78
C GLU A 148 5.88 36.12 -1.53
N GLY A 149 5.46 37.13 -2.29
CA GLY A 149 5.98 38.50 -2.18
C GLY A 149 7.38 38.71 -2.80
N MET A 150 8.00 37.69 -3.38
CA MET A 150 9.24 37.82 -4.15
C MET A 150 8.95 38.20 -5.61
N GLY A 151 9.85 38.97 -6.23
CA GLY A 151 9.81 39.21 -7.68
C GLY A 151 10.32 38.00 -8.45
N GLU A 152 9.84 37.77 -9.67
CA GLU A 152 10.11 36.57 -10.49
C GLU A 152 11.61 36.23 -10.63
N ASP A 153 12.48 37.25 -10.74
CA ASP A 153 13.94 37.10 -10.89
C ASP A 153 14.73 37.45 -9.61
N THR A 154 14.08 37.48 -8.45
CA THR A 154 14.73 37.82 -7.18
C THR A 154 15.51 36.63 -6.64
N VAL A 155 16.83 36.74 -6.61
CA VAL A 155 17.68 35.75 -5.93
C VAL A 155 17.55 35.93 -4.42
N SER A 156 17.18 34.87 -3.71
CA SER A 156 17.05 34.85 -2.25
C SER A 156 17.86 33.70 -1.66
N SER A 157 18.67 33.99 -0.64
CA SER A 157 19.37 32.98 0.16
C SER A 157 18.45 32.20 1.10
N ASP A 158 17.22 32.70 1.30
CA ASP A 158 16.25 32.11 2.24
C ASP A 158 15.44 31.00 1.57
N LEU A 159 15.47 30.90 0.24
CA LEU A 159 14.87 29.78 -0.49
C LEU A 159 15.73 28.52 -0.33
N ALA A 160 15.09 27.43 0.10
CA ALA A 160 15.70 26.12 0.21
C ALA A 160 15.01 25.11 -0.71
N PHE A 161 15.65 23.96 -0.93
CA PHE A 161 15.03 22.85 -1.66
C PHE A 161 13.79 22.36 -0.93
N LEU A 162 12.63 22.43 -1.59
CA LEU A 162 11.40 21.81 -1.11
C LEU A 162 11.46 20.32 -1.44
N ASN A 163 11.66 19.50 -0.41
CA ASN A 163 11.80 18.07 -0.58
C ASN A 163 10.46 17.46 -1.00
N VAL A 164 10.36 17.09 -2.28
CA VAL A 164 9.19 16.42 -2.87
C VAL A 164 9.01 14.99 -2.35
N HIS A 165 10.00 14.46 -1.62
CA HIS A 165 9.98 13.13 -1.03
C HIS A 165 9.17 13.06 0.26
#